data_AF-A0A0S7WJD5-F1
#
_entry.id   AF-A0A0S7WJD5-F1
#
_cell.length_a   1.000
_cell.length_b   1.000
_cell.length_c   1.000
_cell.angle_alpha   90.00
_cell.angle_beta   90.00
_cell.angle_gamma   90.00
#
_symmetry.space_group_name_H-M   'P 1'
#
loop_
_entity.id
_entity.type
_entity.pdbx_description
1 polymer ?
#
loop_
_entity_poly.entity_id
_entity_poly.type
_entity_poly.pdbx_seq_one_letter_code
_entity_poly.pdbx_strand_id
1 'polypeptide(L)'
;MQFLWRCQILNKGGSCPKGYRHVGRNCFNCKSYFEEKVQCRPEVILAPEDEKEFWELYRDFEDWLNSNRNRQVEFSGTVCSVKPHFQKLVSSRENSFRLLGFLLGLKEGFIGRTRLDDHLYVNISLRFQERHRFAGGDELEGVAILTEDRGRLILARPRQIEFDSRSGAESLSPQQALVAFKTGKELGSQPEECLSCRWGVLVDKVQKERIQLTKRRTLFCLRGVANPEECPFLLATKLESSGCILSEKIESKILSHSL
;
A
#
# COMPACT_ATOMS: atom_id res chain seq x y z
N MET A 1 14.35 15.14 13.91
CA MET A 1 15.27 15.77 14.89
C MET A 1 14.59 15.74 16.25
N GLN A 2 15.21 15.11 17.24
CA GLN A 2 14.66 15.01 18.59
C GLN A 2 15.52 15.82 19.55
N PHE A 3 14.87 16.46 20.53
CA PHE A 3 15.52 17.23 21.57
C PHE A 3 15.44 16.46 22.87
N LEU A 4 16.58 16.05 23.40
CA LEU A 4 16.68 15.40 24.70
C LEU A 4 17.08 16.44 25.74
N TRP A 5 16.23 16.65 26.73
CA TRP A 5 16.50 17.53 27.86
C TRP A 5 17.33 16.78 28.89
N ARG A 6 18.54 17.25 29.15
CA ARG A 6 19.46 16.61 30.10
C ARG A 6 19.88 17.57 31.22
N CYS A 7 20.26 17.00 32.35
CA CYS A 7 20.80 17.73 33.49
C CYS A 7 22.11 17.07 33.92
N GLN A 8 23.20 17.85 33.96
CA GLN A 8 24.53 17.35 34.30
C GLN A 8 24.61 16.72 35.69
N ILE A 9 23.81 17.22 36.65
CA ILE A 9 23.81 16.73 38.04
C ILE A 9 23.07 15.39 38.13
N LEU A 10 21.85 15.33 37.59
CA LEU A 10 21.03 14.12 37.61
C LEU A 10 21.69 12.98 36.81
N ASN A 11 22.33 13.29 35.68
CA ASN A 11 23.06 12.30 34.88
C ASN A 11 24.26 11.68 35.61
N LYS A 12 24.84 12.39 36.59
CA LYS A 12 25.93 11.89 37.44
C LYS A 12 25.41 11.17 38.70
N GLY A 13 24.10 10.91 38.79
CA GLY A 13 23.46 10.28 39.96
C GLY A 13 23.27 11.21 41.16
N GLY A 14 23.55 12.51 41.01
CA GLY A 14 23.34 13.50 42.07
C GLY A 14 21.88 13.92 42.20
N SER A 15 21.51 14.48 43.34
CA SER A 15 20.18 15.06 43.57
C SER A 15 20.10 16.51 43.08
N CYS A 16 18.98 16.89 42.48
CA CYS A 16 18.75 18.29 42.09
C CYS A 16 18.62 19.17 43.34
N PRO A 17 19.31 20.33 43.43
CA PRO A 17 19.16 21.26 44.55
C PRO A 17 17.73 21.79 44.74
N LYS A 18 16.93 21.79 43.66
CA LYS A 18 15.50 22.17 43.68
C LYS A 18 14.57 20.99 43.94
N GLY A 19 15.09 19.79 44.23
CA GLY A 19 14.32 18.59 44.54
C GLY A 19 13.70 17.85 43.35
N TYR A 20 13.95 18.30 42.11
CA TYR A 20 13.40 17.63 40.92
C TYR A 20 14.08 16.29 40.65
N ARG A 21 13.28 15.28 40.28
CA ARG A 21 13.74 13.93 39.92
C ARG A 21 13.91 13.70 38.41
N HIS A 22 13.44 14.64 37.59
CA HIS A 22 13.56 14.61 36.13
C HIS A 22 13.71 16.02 35.59
N VAL A 23 14.19 16.14 34.35
CA VAL A 23 14.35 17.43 33.66
C VAL A 23 13.00 17.86 33.09
N GLY A 24 12.60 19.10 33.32
CA GLY A 24 11.33 19.64 32.84
C GLY A 24 11.43 21.13 32.49
N ARG A 25 10.30 21.75 32.16
CA ARG A 25 10.23 23.16 31.70
C ARG A 25 10.86 24.17 32.66
N ASN A 26 10.87 23.86 33.96
CA ASN A 26 11.45 24.72 35.00
C ASN A 26 12.99 24.67 35.05
N CYS A 27 13.63 23.83 34.23
CA CYS A 27 15.07 23.66 34.19
C CYS A 27 15.76 24.54 33.13
N PHE A 28 15.03 25.21 32.23
CA PHE A 28 15.64 25.94 31.09
C PHE A 28 16.57 27.09 31.49
N ASN A 29 16.35 27.70 32.65
CA ASN A 29 17.23 28.75 33.20
C ASN A 29 18.28 28.20 34.18
N CYS A 30 18.42 26.88 34.31
CA CYS A 30 19.38 26.26 35.22
C CYS A 30 20.74 26.10 34.53
N LYS A 31 21.84 26.46 35.22
CA LYS A 31 23.20 26.30 34.70
C LYS A 31 23.57 24.85 34.36
N SER A 32 22.96 23.88 35.03
CA SER A 32 23.22 22.46 34.81
C SER A 32 22.33 21.82 33.75
N TYR A 33 21.40 22.57 33.17
CA TYR A 33 20.57 22.13 32.06
C TYR A 33 21.34 22.24 30.74
N PHE A 34 21.18 21.24 29.89
CA PHE A 34 21.62 21.31 28.50
C PHE A 34 20.69 20.49 27.61
N GLU A 35 20.64 20.88 26.35
CA GLU A 35 19.83 20.25 25.33
C GLU A 35 20.74 19.46 24.38
N GLU A 36 20.46 18.17 24.22
CA GLU A 36 21.13 17.34 23.23
C GLU A 36 20.22 17.21 22.01
N LYS A 37 20.70 17.69 20.86
CA LYS A 37 20.00 17.59 19.58
C LYS A 37 20.39 16.28 18.91
N VAL A 38 19.52 15.29 18.97
CA VAL A 38 19.73 14.01 18.29
C VAL A 38 19.22 14.12 16.86
N GLN A 39 20.15 14.08 15.91
CA GLN A 39 19.83 13.86 14.50
C GLN A 39 19.74 12.37 14.24
N CYS A 40 18.52 11.82 14.29
CA CYS A 40 18.26 10.49 13.74
C CYS A 40 18.36 10.58 12.21
N ARG A 41 19.54 10.27 11.67
CA ARG A 41 19.69 9.99 10.24
C ARG A 41 19.63 8.47 10.04
N PRO A 42 19.04 7.98 8.94
CA PRO A 42 19.23 6.59 8.57
C PRO A 42 20.73 6.34 8.42
N GLU A 43 21.25 5.30 9.05
CA GLU A 43 22.61 4.84 8.82
C GLU A 43 22.60 3.91 7.60
N VAL A 44 23.55 4.13 6.69
CA VAL A 44 23.76 3.22 5.56
C VAL A 44 24.47 1.99 6.13
N ILE A 45 23.81 0.84 6.07
CA ILE A 45 24.33 -0.44 6.58
C ILE A 45 25.06 -1.20 5.44
N LEU A 46 24.94 -0.72 4.20
CA LEU A 46 25.56 -1.31 3.02
C LEU A 46 27.08 -1.12 3.01
N ALA A 47 27.79 -2.06 2.41
CA ALA A 47 29.20 -1.86 2.08
C ALA A 47 29.35 -0.70 1.08
N PRO A 48 30.48 0.03 1.06
CA PRO A 48 30.67 1.16 0.14
C PRO A 48 30.47 0.79 -1.33
N GLU A 49 30.80 -0.44 -1.71
CA GLU A 49 30.61 -0.97 -3.06
C GLU A 49 29.12 -1.14 -3.40
N ASP A 50 28.34 -1.75 -2.51
CA ASP A 50 26.90 -1.95 -2.66
C ASP A 50 26.14 -0.61 -2.66
N GLU A 51 26.60 0.37 -1.87
CA GLU A 51 26.04 1.72 -1.87
C GLU A 51 26.24 2.39 -3.24
N LYS A 52 27.43 2.25 -3.83
CA LYS A 52 27.72 2.83 -5.14
C LYS A 52 26.84 2.19 -6.22
N GLU A 53 26.73 0.87 -6.22
CA GLU A 53 25.86 0.14 -7.15
C GLU A 53 24.39 0.57 -7.01
N PHE A 54 23.89 0.70 -5.78
CA PHE A 54 22.54 1.20 -5.53
C PHE A 54 22.30 2.59 -6.14
N TRP A 55 23.23 3.53 -5.96
CA TRP A 55 23.08 4.88 -6.52
C TRP A 55 23.19 4.91 -8.05
N GLU A 56 23.95 4.00 -8.66
CA GLU A 56 24.00 3.83 -10.11
C GLU A 56 22.65 3.29 -10.63
N LEU A 57 22.15 2.20 -10.04
CA LEU A 57 20.83 1.65 -10.37
C LEU A 57 19.69 2.66 -10.17
N TYR A 58 19.75 3.44 -9.08
CA TYR A 58 18.75 4.47 -8.79
C TYR A 58 18.74 5.57 -9.87
N ARG A 59 19.92 6.04 -10.29
CA ARG A 59 20.03 7.05 -11.36
C ARG A 59 19.52 6.52 -12.69
N ASP A 60 19.92 5.31 -13.06
CA ASP A 60 19.45 4.66 -14.29
C ASP A 60 17.93 4.50 -14.29
N PHE A 61 17.35 4.12 -13.15
CA PHE A 61 15.91 4.05 -12.96
C PHE A 61 15.23 5.42 -13.07
N GLU A 62 15.77 6.47 -12.45
CA GLU A 62 15.23 7.83 -12.55
C GLU A 62 15.26 8.34 -14.00
N ASP A 63 16.36 8.14 -14.70
CA ASP A 63 16.52 8.55 -16.10
C ASP A 63 15.55 7.79 -17.02
N TRP A 64 15.41 6.48 -16.81
CA TRP A 64 14.41 5.67 -17.49
C TRP A 64 12.99 6.14 -17.19
N LEU A 65 12.67 6.40 -15.92
CA LEU A 65 11.34 6.84 -15.51
C LEU A 65 11.00 8.20 -16.11
N ASN A 66 11.93 9.16 -16.04
CA ASN A 66 11.75 10.49 -16.63
C ASN A 66 11.56 10.43 -18.15
N SER A 67 12.24 9.49 -18.82
CA SER A 67 12.10 9.29 -20.26
C SER A 67 10.77 8.69 -20.68
N ASN A 68 10.13 7.89 -19.81
CA ASN A 68 8.89 7.16 -20.11
C ASN A 68 7.64 7.79 -19.45
N ARG A 69 7.80 8.62 -18.41
CA ARG A 69 6.70 9.22 -17.66
C ARG A 69 5.80 10.06 -18.57
N ASN A 70 4.50 9.89 -18.38
CA ASN A 70 3.42 10.51 -19.15
C ASN A 70 3.46 10.20 -20.66
N ARG A 71 4.21 9.19 -21.09
CA ARG A 71 4.22 8.70 -22.46
C ARG A 71 3.41 7.43 -22.59
N GLN A 72 2.99 7.18 -23.82
CA GLN A 72 2.36 5.93 -24.20
C GLN A 72 3.44 4.85 -24.30
N VAL A 73 3.23 3.74 -23.61
CA VAL A 73 4.16 2.60 -23.55
C VAL A 73 3.39 1.31 -23.77
N GLU A 74 4.03 0.37 -24.44
CA GLU A 74 3.59 -1.02 -24.51
C GLU A 74 3.92 -1.71 -23.19
N PHE A 75 3.04 -2.59 -22.75
CA PHE A 75 3.22 -3.36 -21.53
C PHE A 75 2.65 -4.76 -21.67
N SER A 76 3.19 -5.68 -20.88
CA SER A 76 2.65 -7.03 -20.72
C SER A 76 2.86 -7.54 -19.29
N GLY A 77 2.16 -8.60 -18.93
CA GLY A 77 2.37 -9.29 -17.65
C GLY A 77 1.17 -10.14 -17.22
N THR A 78 1.30 -10.79 -16.08
CA THR A 78 0.25 -11.63 -15.50
C THR A 78 -0.48 -10.90 -14.38
N VAL A 79 -1.80 -10.88 -14.43
CA VAL A 79 -2.63 -10.26 -13.38
C VAL A 79 -2.48 -11.05 -12.08
N CYS A 80 -1.80 -10.52 -11.08
CA CYS A 80 -1.73 -11.13 -9.75
C CYS A 80 -2.92 -10.74 -8.87
N SER A 81 -3.52 -9.56 -9.10
CA SER A 81 -4.66 -9.09 -8.30
C SER A 81 -5.55 -8.12 -9.07
N VAL A 82 -6.85 -8.14 -8.74
CA VAL A 82 -7.86 -7.20 -9.25
C VAL A 82 -8.51 -6.51 -8.07
N LYS A 83 -8.07 -5.28 -7.78
CA LYS A 83 -8.49 -4.55 -6.57
C LYS A 83 -9.38 -3.37 -6.94
N PRO A 84 -10.58 -3.21 -6.35
CA PRO A 84 -11.38 -2.01 -6.56
C PRO A 84 -10.62 -0.72 -6.17
N HIS A 85 -10.71 0.32 -6.98
CA HIS A 85 -10.11 1.63 -6.67
C HIS A 85 -11.17 2.56 -6.09
N PHE A 86 -11.11 2.77 -4.78
CA PHE A 86 -12.06 3.61 -4.06
C PHE A 86 -11.49 4.97 -3.66
N GLN A 87 -12.35 5.97 -3.69
CA GLN A 87 -12.10 7.29 -3.13
C GLN A 87 -13.18 7.62 -2.09
N LYS A 88 -12.74 8.08 -0.91
CA LYS A 88 -13.60 8.58 0.15
C LYS A 88 -13.37 10.07 0.32
N LEU A 89 -14.37 10.87 0.00
CA LEU A 89 -14.37 12.31 0.19
C LEU A 89 -14.92 12.60 1.58
N VAL A 90 -14.11 13.25 2.41
CA VAL A 90 -14.47 13.65 3.77
C VAL A 90 -14.64 15.17 3.77
N SER A 91 -15.86 15.63 3.99
CA SER A 91 -16.19 17.04 4.18
C SER A 91 -16.83 17.26 5.55
N SER A 92 -16.94 18.52 5.98
CA SER A 92 -17.56 18.86 7.28
C SER A 92 -19.05 18.55 7.37
N ARG A 93 -19.73 18.33 6.24
CA ARG A 93 -21.18 18.06 6.18
C ARG A 93 -21.50 16.65 5.70
N GLU A 94 -20.70 16.10 4.80
CA GLU A 94 -20.96 14.80 4.18
C GLU A 94 -19.69 14.00 3.95
N ASN A 95 -19.82 12.69 4.15
CA ASN A 95 -18.86 11.70 3.68
C ASN A 95 -19.43 11.08 2.41
N SER A 96 -18.82 11.36 1.25
CA SER A 96 -19.19 10.68 0.02
C SER A 96 -18.13 9.69 -0.39
N PHE A 97 -18.57 8.64 -1.05
CA PHE A 97 -17.73 7.52 -1.45
C PHE A 97 -17.95 7.28 -2.94
N ARG A 98 -16.86 6.95 -3.64
CA ARG A 98 -16.90 6.68 -5.07
C ARG A 98 -15.99 5.52 -5.42
N LEU A 99 -16.54 4.55 -6.14
CA LEU A 99 -15.77 3.57 -6.88
C LEU A 99 -15.33 4.21 -8.20
N LEU A 100 -14.02 4.39 -8.37
CA LEU A 100 -13.44 5.03 -9.55
C LEU A 100 -13.20 4.01 -10.68
N GLY A 101 -12.87 2.78 -10.32
CA GLY A 101 -12.41 1.74 -11.25
C GLY A 101 -11.81 0.57 -10.50
N PHE A 102 -10.85 -0.09 -11.14
CA PHE A 102 -10.07 -1.17 -10.54
C PHE A 102 -8.59 -0.95 -10.83
N LEU A 103 -7.75 -1.41 -9.91
CA LEU A 103 -6.32 -1.48 -10.02
C LEU A 103 -5.94 -2.94 -10.22
N LEU A 104 -5.44 -3.26 -11.41
CA LEU A 104 -4.84 -4.56 -11.69
C LEU A 104 -3.40 -4.52 -11.18
N GLY A 105 -3.01 -5.45 -10.32
CA GLY A 105 -1.60 -5.70 -10.06
C GLY A 105 -1.09 -6.71 -11.07
N LEU A 106 0.00 -6.38 -11.75
CA LEU A 106 0.72 -7.28 -12.63
C LEU A 106 1.99 -7.76 -11.93
N LYS A 107 2.27 -9.06 -12.08
CA LYS A 107 3.58 -9.65 -11.80
C LYS A 107 4.28 -9.98 -13.12
N GLU A 108 5.60 -10.14 -13.07
CA GLU A 108 6.41 -10.46 -14.25
C GLU A 108 6.17 -9.45 -15.39
N GLY A 109 6.04 -8.17 -15.00
CA GLY A 109 5.59 -7.11 -15.89
C GLY A 109 6.71 -6.57 -16.77
N PHE A 110 6.39 -6.27 -18.02
CA PHE A 110 7.27 -5.58 -18.95
C PHE A 110 6.71 -4.23 -19.34
N ILE A 111 7.61 -3.27 -19.56
CA ILE A 111 7.31 -2.02 -20.26
C ILE A 111 8.27 -1.92 -21.45
N GLY A 112 7.73 -2.10 -22.66
CA GLY A 112 8.53 -2.32 -23.86
C GLY A 112 9.46 -3.53 -23.67
N ARG A 113 10.77 -3.26 -23.62
CA ARG A 113 11.80 -4.30 -23.41
C ARG A 113 12.32 -4.39 -21.98
N THR A 114 11.87 -3.49 -21.10
CA THR A 114 12.32 -3.42 -19.72
C THR A 114 11.44 -4.31 -18.86
N ARG A 115 12.03 -5.35 -18.28
CA ARG A 115 11.40 -6.15 -17.22
C ARG A 115 11.40 -5.36 -15.92
N LEU A 116 10.29 -5.40 -15.20
CA LEU A 116 10.19 -4.86 -13.84
C LEU A 116 10.05 -6.03 -12.87
N ASP A 117 10.92 -6.05 -11.86
CA ASP A 117 10.84 -7.04 -10.78
C ASP A 117 9.76 -6.65 -9.75
N ASP A 118 9.48 -5.35 -9.63
CA ASP A 118 8.40 -4.82 -8.82
C ASP A 118 7.03 -4.95 -9.49
N HIS A 119 5.99 -4.86 -8.66
CA HIS A 119 4.61 -4.88 -9.12
C HIS A 119 4.29 -3.65 -9.97
N LEU A 120 3.76 -3.89 -11.16
CA LEU A 120 3.22 -2.86 -12.04
C LEU A 120 1.71 -2.79 -11.88
N TYR A 121 1.15 -1.58 -11.79
CA TYR A 121 -0.28 -1.43 -11.62
C TYR A 121 -0.95 -0.88 -12.86
N VAL A 122 -2.07 -1.46 -13.29
CA VAL A 122 -2.91 -0.93 -14.37
C VAL A 122 -4.19 -0.36 -13.79
N ASN A 123 -4.45 0.92 -14.04
CA ASN A 123 -5.69 1.55 -13.61
C ASN A 123 -6.75 1.47 -14.72
N ILE A 124 -7.80 0.69 -14.47
CA ILE A 124 -8.89 0.45 -15.41
C ILE A 124 -10.20 1.07 -14.92
N SER A 125 -11.02 1.54 -15.87
CA SER A 125 -12.35 2.06 -15.55
C SER A 125 -13.36 0.94 -15.26
N LEU A 126 -14.47 1.28 -14.60
CA LEU A 126 -15.58 0.36 -14.36
C LEU A 126 -16.08 -0.34 -15.63
N ARG A 127 -16.33 0.41 -16.69
CA ARG A 127 -16.78 -0.12 -17.98
C ARG A 127 -15.76 -1.08 -18.60
N PHE A 128 -14.48 -0.82 -18.36
CA PHE A 128 -13.41 -1.66 -18.87
C PHE A 128 -13.37 -3.01 -18.15
N GLN A 129 -13.56 -3.00 -16.82
CA GLN A 129 -13.73 -4.23 -16.05
C GLN A 129 -14.98 -5.00 -16.46
N GLU A 130 -16.12 -4.34 -16.67
CA GLU A 130 -17.36 -5.01 -17.13
C GLU A 130 -17.19 -5.68 -18.50
N ARG A 131 -16.47 -5.01 -19.41
CA ARG A 131 -16.24 -5.49 -20.78
C ARG A 131 -15.27 -6.67 -20.83
N HIS A 132 -14.11 -6.52 -20.18
CA HIS A 132 -13.02 -7.47 -20.31
C HIS A 132 -12.98 -8.51 -19.19
N ARG A 133 -13.68 -8.27 -18.08
CA ARG A 133 -13.78 -9.18 -16.93
C ARG A 133 -12.41 -9.68 -16.48
N PHE A 134 -11.50 -8.77 -16.17
CA PHE A 134 -10.16 -9.16 -15.72
C PHE A 134 -10.25 -9.98 -14.44
N ALA A 135 -9.47 -11.05 -14.40
CA ALA A 135 -9.37 -11.94 -13.25
C ALA A 135 -7.89 -12.20 -12.90
N GLY A 136 -7.65 -12.67 -11.68
CA GLY A 136 -6.31 -13.11 -11.29
C GLY A 136 -5.87 -14.29 -12.15
N GLY A 137 -4.62 -14.26 -12.61
CA GLY A 137 -4.00 -15.24 -13.49
C GLY A 137 -4.16 -14.96 -14.99
N ASP A 138 -4.91 -13.92 -15.40
CA ASP A 138 -4.97 -13.53 -16.81
C ASP A 138 -3.59 -13.03 -17.28
N GLU A 139 -3.15 -13.48 -18.46
CA GLU A 139 -1.96 -12.95 -19.14
C GLU A 139 -2.40 -12.01 -20.25
N LEU A 140 -1.81 -10.82 -20.27
CA LEU A 140 -2.24 -9.77 -21.18
C LEU A 140 -1.09 -8.88 -21.62
N GLU A 141 -1.30 -8.27 -22.76
CA GLU A 141 -0.50 -7.18 -23.28
C GLU A 141 -1.38 -6.03 -23.76
N GLY A 142 -0.75 -4.87 -23.94
CA GLY A 142 -1.39 -3.74 -24.60
C GLY A 142 -0.66 -2.44 -24.37
N VAL A 143 -1.39 -1.34 -24.44
CA VAL A 143 -0.77 0.00 -24.47
C VAL A 143 -1.41 0.92 -23.45
N ALA A 144 -0.61 1.64 -22.67
CA ALA A 144 -1.09 2.56 -21.65
C ALA A 144 -0.17 3.77 -21.48
N ILE A 145 -0.59 4.76 -20.70
CA ILE A 145 0.25 5.90 -20.32
C ILE A 145 0.95 5.57 -19.01
N LEU A 146 2.28 5.54 -18.99
CA LEU A 146 3.02 5.35 -17.75
C LEU A 146 2.93 6.61 -16.88
N THR A 147 2.52 6.46 -15.63
CA THR A 147 2.42 7.53 -14.65
C THR A 147 2.94 7.06 -13.30
N GLU A 148 3.12 8.01 -12.38
CA GLU A 148 3.59 7.74 -11.03
C GLU A 148 2.57 8.27 -10.02
N ASP A 149 2.21 7.45 -9.03
CA ASP A 149 1.23 7.79 -8.01
C ASP A 149 1.71 7.42 -6.60
N ARG A 150 2.45 8.36 -5.99
CA ARG A 150 3.04 8.26 -4.65
C ARG A 150 3.91 7.01 -4.51
N GLY A 151 4.92 6.89 -5.37
CA GLY A 151 5.84 5.75 -5.37
C GLY A 151 5.27 4.47 -5.99
N ARG A 152 4.22 4.57 -6.81
CA ARG A 152 3.72 3.45 -7.64
C ARG A 152 3.84 3.78 -9.11
N LEU A 153 4.36 2.86 -9.89
CA LEU A 153 4.24 2.90 -11.34
C LEU A 153 2.82 2.45 -11.72
N ILE A 154 2.07 3.37 -12.34
CA ILE A 154 0.70 3.14 -12.79
C ILE A 154 0.61 3.33 -14.29
N LEU A 155 0.15 2.28 -14.97
CA LEU A 155 -0.30 2.30 -16.35
C LEU A 155 -1.74 2.82 -16.40
N ALA A 156 -1.89 4.08 -16.79
CA ALA A 156 -3.16 4.78 -16.87
C ALA A 156 -3.73 4.71 -18.29
N ARG A 157 -5.06 4.73 -18.39
CA ARG A 157 -5.80 4.75 -19.68
C ARG A 157 -5.37 3.62 -20.64
N PRO A 158 -5.40 2.36 -20.21
CA PRO A 158 -5.06 1.24 -21.08
C PRO A 158 -5.97 1.16 -22.30
N ARG A 159 -5.40 0.74 -23.43
CA ARG A 159 -6.01 0.56 -24.73
C ARG A 159 -5.38 -0.65 -25.41
N GLN A 160 -6.04 -1.17 -26.44
CA GLN A 160 -5.54 -2.29 -27.25
C GLN A 160 -5.08 -3.47 -26.36
N ILE A 161 -5.95 -3.87 -25.42
CA ILE A 161 -5.65 -5.00 -24.56
C ILE A 161 -5.92 -6.29 -25.31
N GLU A 162 -4.90 -7.12 -25.39
CA GLU A 162 -4.94 -8.46 -25.93
C GLU A 162 -4.64 -9.45 -24.80
N PHE A 163 -5.29 -10.62 -24.85
CA PHE A 163 -5.12 -11.66 -23.85
C PHE A 163 -4.37 -12.82 -24.47
N ASP A 164 -3.19 -13.11 -23.95
CA ASP A 164 -2.43 -14.30 -24.33
C ASP A 164 -3.11 -15.55 -23.76
N SER A 165 -3.53 -15.47 -22.50
CA SER A 165 -4.25 -16.54 -21.83
C SER A 165 -5.26 -16.00 -20.80
N ARG A 166 -6.31 -16.79 -20.57
CA ARG A 166 -7.35 -16.51 -19.58
C ARG A 166 -7.27 -17.55 -18.48
N SER A 167 -7.27 -17.12 -17.23
CA SER A 167 -7.20 -18.06 -16.10
C SER A 167 -8.51 -18.81 -15.84
N GLY A 168 -9.64 -18.25 -16.29
CA GLY A 168 -10.98 -18.74 -15.95
C GLY A 168 -11.40 -18.46 -14.50
N ALA A 169 -10.58 -17.73 -13.73
CA ALA A 169 -10.94 -17.33 -12.37
C ALA A 169 -12.11 -16.34 -12.34
N GLU A 170 -12.79 -16.25 -11.20
CA GLU A 170 -13.91 -15.32 -11.04
C GLU A 170 -13.43 -13.85 -11.10
N SER A 171 -14.00 -13.08 -12.03
CA SER A 171 -13.77 -11.64 -12.13
C SER A 171 -14.62 -10.89 -11.10
N LEU A 172 -14.02 -9.91 -10.42
CA LEU A 172 -14.78 -9.05 -9.50
C LEU A 172 -15.59 -8.00 -10.27
N SER A 173 -16.91 -8.03 -10.10
CA SER A 173 -17.83 -7.04 -10.68
C SER A 173 -17.89 -5.73 -9.89
N PRO A 174 -18.28 -4.60 -10.52
CA PRO A 174 -18.51 -3.34 -9.81
C PRO A 174 -19.53 -3.44 -8.67
N GLN A 175 -20.60 -4.22 -8.86
CA GLN A 175 -21.65 -4.41 -7.87
C GLN A 175 -21.12 -5.16 -6.64
N GLN A 176 -20.39 -6.27 -6.85
CA GLN A 176 -19.74 -7.00 -5.77
C GLN A 176 -18.75 -6.10 -5.01
N ALA A 177 -17.97 -5.28 -5.73
CA ALA A 177 -17.04 -4.33 -5.11
C ALA A 177 -17.77 -3.31 -4.20
N LEU A 178 -18.88 -2.74 -4.67
CA LEU A 178 -19.68 -1.78 -3.88
C LEU A 178 -20.28 -2.43 -2.61
N VAL A 179 -20.78 -3.66 -2.72
CA VAL A 179 -21.32 -4.41 -1.57
C VAL A 179 -20.21 -4.70 -0.57
N ALA A 180 -19.08 -5.25 -1.03
CA ALA A 180 -17.95 -5.59 -0.19
C ALA A 180 -17.34 -4.36 0.51
N PHE A 181 -17.41 -3.19 -0.12
CA PHE A 181 -17.00 -1.95 0.53
C PHE A 181 -17.94 -1.53 1.66
N LYS A 182 -19.27 -1.67 1.48
CA LYS A 182 -20.25 -1.31 2.51
C LYS A 182 -20.12 -2.17 3.77
N THR A 183 -19.77 -3.44 3.60
CA THR A 183 -19.54 -4.38 4.70
C THR A 183 -18.09 -4.36 5.20
N GLY A 184 -17.18 -3.76 4.43
CA GLY A 184 -15.77 -3.67 4.73
C GLY A 184 -15.47 -2.83 5.97
N LYS A 185 -14.30 -3.10 6.55
CA LYS A 185 -13.79 -2.37 7.72
C LYS A 185 -12.48 -1.69 7.40
N GLU A 186 -12.34 -0.46 7.88
CA GLU A 186 -11.06 0.24 7.87
C GLU A 186 -10.14 -0.38 8.91
N LEU A 187 -8.90 -0.66 8.51
CA LEU A 187 -7.88 -1.15 9.40
C LEU A 187 -7.12 0.02 10.03
N GLY A 188 -6.80 -0.09 11.32
CA GLY A 188 -6.02 0.91 12.04
C GLY A 188 -4.54 0.97 11.64
N SER A 189 -4.05 -0.09 10.98
CA SER A 189 -2.68 -0.25 10.49
C SER A 189 -2.68 -0.74 9.03
N GLN A 190 -1.49 -0.78 8.41
CA GLN A 190 -1.30 -1.30 7.04
C GLN A 190 -0.32 -2.48 7.05
N PRO A 191 -0.69 -3.62 7.64
CA PRO A 191 0.19 -4.79 7.64
C PRO A 191 0.37 -5.32 6.21
N GLU A 192 1.58 -5.80 5.93
CA GLU A 192 2.00 -6.22 4.59
C GLU A 192 1.14 -7.36 4.04
N GLU A 193 0.76 -8.29 4.89
CA GLU A 193 -0.08 -9.43 4.50
C GLU A 193 -1.46 -8.98 4.02
N CYS A 194 -2.01 -7.91 4.61
CA CYS A 194 -3.26 -7.33 4.15
C CYS A 194 -3.07 -6.52 2.86
N LEU A 195 -1.92 -5.88 2.64
CA LEU A 195 -1.61 -5.19 1.38
C LEU A 195 -1.52 -6.19 0.21
N SER A 196 -1.00 -7.39 0.47
CA SER A 196 -0.89 -8.47 -0.51
C SER A 196 -2.18 -9.29 -0.65
N CYS A 197 -3.04 -9.29 0.36
CA CYS A 197 -4.33 -9.99 0.33
C CYS A 197 -5.26 -9.47 -0.79
N ARG A 198 -5.98 -10.40 -1.46
CA ARG A 198 -7.00 -10.06 -2.48
C ARG A 198 -8.16 -9.21 -1.94
N TRP A 199 -8.43 -9.28 -0.63
CA TRP A 199 -9.51 -8.53 0.03
C TRP A 199 -9.03 -7.22 0.66
N GLY A 200 -7.72 -6.99 0.74
CA GLY A 200 -7.16 -5.77 1.27
C GLY A 200 -7.00 -4.71 0.18
N VAL A 201 -7.66 -3.57 0.38
CA VAL A 201 -7.76 -2.49 -0.61
C VAL A 201 -7.40 -1.16 0.02
N LEU A 202 -6.56 -0.40 -0.67
CA LEU A 202 -6.24 0.97 -0.26
C LEU A 202 -7.28 1.94 -0.81
N VAL A 203 -7.80 2.76 0.09
CA VAL A 203 -8.82 3.77 -0.20
C VAL A 203 -8.17 5.14 -0.12
N ASP A 204 -8.31 5.91 -1.20
CA ASP A 204 -7.85 7.30 -1.23
C ASP A 204 -8.83 8.19 -0.47
N LYS A 205 -8.44 8.63 0.72
CA LYS A 205 -9.19 9.62 1.49
C LYS A 205 -8.78 11.02 1.07
N VAL A 206 -9.75 11.83 0.66
CA VAL A 206 -9.56 13.23 0.30
C VAL A 206 -10.37 14.06 1.27
N GLN A 207 -9.69 14.77 2.16
CA GLN A 207 -10.28 15.63 3.16
C GLN A 207 -10.16 17.09 2.71
N LYS A 208 -11.29 17.78 2.62
CA LYS A 208 -11.35 19.19 2.23
C LYS A 208 -11.57 20.05 3.48
N GLU A 209 -10.52 20.68 3.97
CA GLU A 209 -10.58 21.62 5.08
C GLU A 209 -10.34 23.03 4.57
N ARG A 210 -11.40 23.87 4.52
CA ARG A 210 -11.46 25.32 4.16
C ARG A 210 -10.54 25.84 3.04
N ILE A 211 -9.22 25.64 3.09
CA ILE A 211 -8.19 26.08 2.14
C ILE A 211 -7.26 24.92 1.67
N GLN A 212 -7.14 23.81 2.41
CA GLN A 212 -6.24 22.70 2.10
C GLN A 212 -6.96 21.40 1.77
N LEU A 213 -6.42 20.69 0.78
CA LEU A 213 -6.84 19.33 0.39
C LEU A 213 -5.81 18.34 0.91
N THR A 214 -6.15 17.63 1.97
CA THR A 214 -5.30 16.58 2.52
C THR A 214 -5.69 15.25 1.90
N LYS A 215 -4.73 14.57 1.26
CA LYS A 215 -4.93 13.24 0.71
C LYS A 215 -4.14 12.21 1.53
N ARG A 216 -4.81 11.15 1.99
CA ARG A 216 -4.18 10.01 2.67
C ARG A 216 -4.73 8.69 2.15
N ARG A 217 -3.98 7.61 2.33
CA ARG A 217 -4.45 6.25 2.03
C ARG A 217 -4.72 5.51 3.32
N THR A 218 -5.82 4.76 3.34
CA THR A 218 -6.18 3.89 4.45
C THR A 218 -6.50 2.52 3.90
N LEU A 219 -6.06 1.47 4.61
CA LEU A 219 -6.32 0.10 4.21
C LEU A 219 -7.70 -0.33 4.70
N PHE A 220 -8.45 -0.97 3.81
CA PHE A 220 -9.76 -1.55 4.10
C PHE A 220 -9.71 -3.04 3.82
N CYS A 221 -10.32 -3.82 4.72
CA CYS A 221 -10.63 -5.22 4.47
C CYS A 221 -12.06 -5.33 3.93
N LEU A 222 -12.19 -5.73 2.67
CA LEU A 222 -13.48 -5.92 2.00
C LEU A 222 -14.30 -7.10 2.54
N ARG A 223 -13.71 -7.95 3.37
CA ARG A 223 -14.40 -9.04 4.09
C ARG A 223 -14.97 -8.60 5.44
N GLY A 224 -14.75 -7.35 5.85
CA GLY A 224 -15.28 -6.82 7.10
C GLY A 224 -14.49 -7.21 8.36
N VAL A 225 -13.29 -7.77 8.20
CA VAL A 225 -12.40 -8.08 9.33
C VAL A 225 -11.73 -6.78 9.81
N ALA A 226 -11.90 -6.44 11.08
CA ALA A 226 -11.33 -5.22 11.67
C ALA A 226 -9.91 -5.43 12.24
N ASN A 227 -9.61 -6.63 12.75
CA ASN A 227 -8.31 -6.99 13.28
C ASN A 227 -7.62 -8.03 12.37
N PRO A 228 -6.48 -7.68 11.71
CA PRO A 228 -5.73 -8.59 10.85
C PRO A 228 -5.30 -9.90 11.52
N GLU A 229 -5.02 -9.88 12.83
CA GLU A 229 -4.56 -11.06 13.58
C GLU A 229 -5.66 -12.12 13.74
N GLU A 230 -6.92 -11.69 13.72
CA GLU A 230 -8.10 -12.55 13.81
C GLU A 230 -8.61 -12.98 12.43
N CYS A 231 -7.88 -12.67 11.36
CA CYS A 231 -8.32 -12.96 9.99
C CYS A 231 -8.24 -14.46 9.71
N PRO A 232 -9.38 -15.15 9.50
CA PRO A 232 -9.40 -16.60 9.30
C PRO A 232 -8.67 -17.02 8.02
N PHE A 233 -8.61 -16.15 7.01
CA PHE A 233 -7.87 -16.41 5.77
C PHE A 233 -6.36 -16.35 5.98
N LEU A 234 -5.89 -15.37 6.74
CA LEU A 234 -4.46 -15.25 7.03
C LEU A 234 -3.98 -16.43 7.88
N LEU A 235 -4.82 -16.90 8.81
CA LEU A 235 -4.58 -18.12 9.56
C LEU A 235 -4.57 -19.36 8.65
N ALA A 236 -5.54 -19.50 7.74
CA ALA A 236 -5.60 -20.61 6.79
C ALA A 236 -4.38 -20.66 5.87
N THR A 237 -3.98 -19.53 5.28
CA THR A 237 -2.79 -19.45 4.40
C THR A 237 -1.50 -19.76 5.17
N LYS A 238 -1.40 -19.35 6.45
CA LYS A 238 -0.26 -19.72 7.31
C LYS A 238 -0.23 -21.21 7.63
N LEU A 239 -1.39 -21.85 7.80
CA LEU A 239 -1.49 -23.29 8.05
C LEU A 239 -1.12 -24.10 6.80
N GLU A 240 -1.54 -23.65 5.62
CA GLU A 240 -1.18 -24.25 4.33
C GLU A 240 0.32 -24.14 4.01
N SER A 241 0.93 -22.96 4.27
CA SER A 241 2.37 -22.76 4.06
C SER A 241 3.26 -23.47 5.08
N SER A 242 2.72 -23.82 6.25
CA SER A 242 3.42 -24.58 7.29
C SER A 242 3.36 -26.10 7.10
N GLY A 243 2.87 -26.58 5.94
CA GLY A 243 2.84 -28.01 5.61
C GLY A 243 1.85 -28.84 6.43
N CYS A 244 0.89 -28.22 7.12
CA CYS A 244 -0.13 -28.94 7.86
C CYS A 244 -1.30 -29.23 6.91
N ILE A 245 -1.25 -30.40 6.26
CA ILE A 245 -2.31 -30.91 5.38
C ILE A 245 -3.59 -31.10 6.23
N LEU A 246 -4.51 -30.16 6.16
CA LEU A 246 -5.93 -30.44 6.38
C LEU A 246 -6.60 -30.47 5.00
N SER A 247 -6.39 -31.59 4.32
CA SER A 247 -7.05 -31.92 3.06
C SER A 247 -8.58 -31.88 3.22
N GLU A 248 -9.21 -31.16 2.30
CA GLU A 248 -10.57 -31.40 1.80
C GLU A 248 -11.70 -31.47 2.84
N LYS A 249 -12.25 -30.30 3.22
CA LYS A 249 -13.69 -30.17 3.59
C LYS A 249 -14.22 -28.75 3.88
N ILE A 250 -13.42 -27.69 3.76
CA ILE A 250 -13.89 -26.34 4.18
C ILE A 250 -14.63 -25.58 3.07
N GLU A 251 -14.35 -25.84 1.78
CA GLU A 251 -14.99 -25.08 0.69
C GLU A 251 -16.49 -25.36 0.51
N SER A 252 -16.98 -26.54 0.93
CA SER A 252 -18.41 -26.87 0.76
C SER A 252 -19.33 -26.40 1.89
N LYS A 253 -18.79 -26.00 3.06
CA LYS A 253 -19.60 -25.62 4.24
C LYS A 253 -19.82 -24.12 4.40
N ILE A 254 -19.02 -23.27 3.76
CA ILE A 254 -19.16 -21.80 3.86
C ILE A 254 -20.21 -21.27 2.86
N LEU A 255 -20.50 -22.01 1.78
CA LEU A 255 -21.53 -21.64 0.80
C LEU A 255 -22.97 -22.01 1.20
N SER A 256 -23.19 -22.78 2.28
CA SER A 256 -24.54 -23.22 2.69
C SER A 256 -25.15 -22.45 3.87
N HIS A 257 -24.46 -21.44 4.43
CA HIS A 257 -24.95 -20.68 5.59
C HIS A 257 -24.84 -19.16 5.42
N SER A 258 -25.16 -18.64 4.23
CA SER A 258 -25.36 -17.21 4.01
C SER A 258 -26.34 -16.96 2.85
N LEU A 259 -27.58 -17.41 3.04
CA LEU A 259 -28.75 -16.78 2.43
C LEU A 259 -29.22 -15.63 3.34
#